data_AF-M8CCH8-F1
#
_entry.id   AF-M8CCH8-F1
#
_cell.length_a   1.000
_cell.length_b   1.000
_cell.length_c   1.000
_cell.angle_alpha   90.00
_cell.angle_beta   90.00
_cell.angle_gamma   90.00
#
_symmetry.space_group_name_H-M   'P 1'
#
loop_
_entity.id
_entity.type
_entity.pdbx_description
1 polymer ?
#
loop_
_entity_poly.entity_id
_entity_poly.type
_entity_poly.pdbx_seq_one_letter_code
_entity_poly.pdbx_strand_id
1 'polypeptide(L)'
;MKLRVKGFGLLLLLVLLALCSTIDVCDARRGKHWRPRSSPSSSLLKKKGKAKKGSSHRQHGGNRRSPPPGPPGVGKGHQTPYQPSPNVPVSPSPSPKPSPAKGNGHSSPQPPSPSCGKGRQPPPQPPPAASASPGAVFNVVDFGAKGDGVSDDTKAFQAAWAAACKLGASTVLVPAELEFLVGPISFSGPYCKPNILFQLEGTILAPTNAKAWGSGLLQWLEFTKLSGLSIQGSGTINGRGQQWWTYSDPNDDEDDDKQYNEELERMPRVKPTALRFYGSSNVVVAGIKIVNSSQCHLKFDNCQGVLVHDLTISSPENSLNTDGIHLQNSKDVSIHHTNLACGDDCISIQTGCSNIYIHNVNCGPGHGISIGGLGRDNTKACVSNVTVRDVNMFRTMTGVRIKTWQGGIGLVQDIRFSNIQVSEVQTPIMIDQFYCDKRTCTNQTSAVAVSGVQYENIRGTFTIKPLHFACSDSSPCSGITLTGVQLKPVQIAHYHLNNPFCWQAFGELFTPTIPPIACLQIGKPAGNNLQSYHDIC
;
A
#
# COMPACT_ATOMS: atom_id res chain seq x y z
N MET A 1 53.32 -44.80 -25.71
CA MET A 1 52.60 -43.89 -24.78
C MET A 1 51.65 -43.00 -25.58
N LYS A 2 50.34 -43.30 -25.59
CA LYS A 2 49.29 -42.41 -26.12
C LYS A 2 48.37 -42.05 -24.96
N LEU A 3 48.72 -41.00 -24.21
CA LEU A 3 47.90 -40.51 -23.10
C LEU A 3 46.89 -39.47 -23.60
N ARG A 4 45.61 -39.86 -23.51
CA ARG A 4 44.37 -39.06 -23.38
C ARG A 4 44.47 -37.53 -23.55
N VAL A 5 44.21 -37.04 -24.76
CA VAL A 5 43.81 -35.64 -25.03
C VAL A 5 42.29 -35.43 -24.88
N LYS A 6 41.50 -36.52 -24.79
CA LYS A 6 40.03 -36.46 -24.70
C LYS A 6 39.47 -36.02 -23.33
N GLY A 7 40.28 -36.03 -22.26
CA GLY A 7 39.82 -35.64 -20.92
C GLY A 7 39.84 -34.13 -20.68
N PHE A 8 40.81 -33.42 -21.26
CA PHE A 8 40.98 -31.98 -21.07
C PHE A 8 39.90 -31.16 -21.78
N GLY A 9 39.49 -31.58 -22.99
CA GLY A 9 38.40 -30.92 -23.70
C GLY A 9 37.04 -31.04 -23.00
N LEU A 10 36.75 -32.19 -22.38
CA LEU A 10 35.51 -32.40 -21.63
C LEU A 10 35.52 -31.62 -20.30
N LEU A 11 36.66 -31.55 -19.61
CA LEU A 11 36.80 -30.78 -18.38
C LEU A 11 36.72 -29.27 -18.66
N LEU A 12 37.34 -28.79 -19.75
CA LEU A 12 37.24 -27.40 -20.18
C LEU A 12 35.81 -27.05 -20.61
N LEU A 13 35.10 -27.95 -21.30
CA LEU A 13 33.70 -27.78 -21.67
C LEU A 13 32.78 -27.78 -20.45
N LEU A 14 33.01 -28.64 -19.45
CA LEU A 14 32.24 -28.67 -18.20
C LEU A 14 32.53 -27.44 -17.33
N VAL A 15 33.77 -26.95 -17.29
CA VAL A 15 34.14 -25.69 -16.63
C VAL A 15 33.54 -24.50 -17.38
N LEU A 16 33.54 -24.49 -18.72
CA LEU A 16 32.84 -23.49 -19.53
C LEU A 16 31.32 -23.56 -19.35
N LEU A 17 30.71 -24.74 -19.26
CA LEU A 17 29.26 -24.87 -19.00
C LEU A 17 28.89 -24.48 -17.57
N ALA A 18 29.76 -24.76 -16.59
CA ALA A 18 29.62 -24.30 -15.21
C ALA A 18 29.91 -22.79 -15.05
N LEU A 19 30.76 -22.21 -15.89
CA LEU A 19 31.01 -20.77 -15.97
C LEU A 19 29.94 -20.04 -16.81
N CYS A 20 29.31 -20.70 -17.78
CA CYS A 20 28.20 -20.17 -18.60
C CYS A 20 26.85 -20.28 -17.87
N SER A 21 26.74 -21.12 -16.84
CA SER A 21 25.67 -21.05 -15.84
C SER A 21 26.12 -20.15 -14.70
N THR A 22 26.35 -18.88 -15.03
CA THR A 22 26.86 -17.87 -14.10
C THR A 22 25.96 -17.78 -12.86
N ILE A 23 26.59 -17.68 -11.69
CA ILE A 23 25.95 -17.47 -10.38
C ILE A 23 24.88 -16.35 -10.44
N ASP A 24 25.05 -15.36 -11.32
CA ASP A 24 24.10 -14.27 -11.55
C ASP A 24 22.74 -14.72 -12.13
N VAL A 25 22.70 -15.74 -13.00
CA VAL A 25 21.43 -16.35 -13.48
C VAL A 25 20.77 -17.06 -12.31
N CYS A 26 21.56 -17.77 -11.51
CA CYS A 26 21.07 -18.40 -10.30
C CYS A 26 20.59 -17.35 -9.29
N ASP A 27 21.22 -16.18 -9.14
CA ASP A 27 20.78 -15.13 -8.20
C ASP A 27 19.59 -14.31 -8.72
N ALA A 28 19.47 -14.11 -10.05
CA ALA A 28 18.27 -13.58 -10.70
C ALA A 28 17.07 -14.49 -10.45
N ARG A 29 17.27 -15.80 -10.70
CA ARG A 29 16.22 -16.82 -10.61
C ARG A 29 16.03 -17.38 -9.20
N ARG A 30 17.00 -17.19 -8.30
CA ARG A 30 16.89 -17.62 -6.89
C ARG A 30 15.96 -16.75 -6.12
N GLY A 31 15.63 -15.54 -6.62
CA GLY A 31 14.68 -14.58 -6.06
C GLY A 31 14.22 -15.01 -4.69
N LYS A 32 15.15 -14.97 -3.71
CA LYS A 32 14.92 -15.65 -2.43
C LYS A 32 13.62 -15.09 -1.92
N HIS A 33 12.68 -15.96 -1.55
CA HIS A 33 11.40 -15.56 -0.98
C HIS A 33 11.64 -14.38 -0.04
N TRP A 34 11.29 -13.18 -0.50
CA TRP A 34 11.36 -11.97 0.31
C TRP A 34 10.10 -11.97 1.17
N ARG A 35 9.98 -13.00 2.00
CA ARG A 35 9.03 -13.09 3.09
C ARG A 35 9.81 -12.77 4.36
N PRO A 36 9.34 -11.87 5.22
CA PRO A 36 10.00 -11.64 6.49
C PRO A 36 9.98 -12.95 7.28
N ARG A 37 11.14 -13.58 7.46
CA ARG A 37 11.31 -14.46 8.63
C ARG A 37 11.00 -13.62 9.84
N SER A 38 10.00 -14.02 10.62
CA SER A 38 9.72 -13.42 11.91
C SER A 38 11.02 -13.42 12.73
N SER A 39 11.67 -12.26 12.81
CA SER A 39 12.77 -12.09 13.75
C SER A 39 12.12 -12.05 15.13
N PRO A 40 12.61 -12.83 16.11
CA PRO A 40 12.00 -12.85 17.42
C PRO A 40 12.14 -11.45 18.00
N SER A 41 11.00 -10.77 18.23
CA SER A 41 10.95 -9.54 18.99
C SER A 41 11.71 -9.76 20.30
N SER A 42 12.83 -9.06 20.47
CA SER A 42 13.60 -9.02 21.70
C SER A 42 12.80 -8.30 22.78
N SER A 43 11.86 -9.02 23.38
CA SER A 43 11.27 -8.62 24.65
C SER A 43 12.34 -8.73 25.74
N LEU A 44 13.04 -7.63 26.00
CA LEU A 44 13.85 -7.45 27.19
C LEU A 44 12.93 -7.27 28.41
N LEU A 45 12.33 -8.36 28.89
CA LEU A 45 11.67 -8.41 30.19
C LEU A 45 12.02 -9.71 30.93
N LYS A 46 13.01 -9.57 31.83
CA LYS A 46 13.24 -10.30 33.09
C LYS A 46 12.89 -11.80 33.10
N LYS A 47 13.88 -12.65 32.81
CA LYS A 47 13.89 -14.04 33.31
C LYS A 47 14.65 -14.10 34.65
N LYS A 48 13.93 -13.90 35.76
CA LYS A 48 14.37 -14.37 37.08
C LYS A 48 14.11 -15.88 37.13
N GLY A 49 15.15 -16.65 37.45
CA GLY A 49 15.16 -18.11 37.36
C GLY A 49 14.15 -18.81 38.27
N LYS A 50 13.79 -20.04 37.90
CA LYS A 50 13.29 -21.03 38.84
C LYS A 50 13.93 -22.39 38.59
N ALA A 51 14.46 -22.91 39.69
CA ALA A 51 14.97 -24.24 39.88
C ALA A 51 13.84 -25.29 39.87
N LYS A 52 14.29 -26.54 39.74
CA LYS A 52 13.56 -27.79 39.57
C LYS A 52 12.70 -28.23 40.78
N LYS A 53 11.78 -29.16 40.44
CA LYS A 53 11.24 -30.32 41.19
C LYS A 53 10.14 -30.08 42.23
N GLY A 54 9.12 -30.96 42.18
CA GLY A 54 8.34 -31.38 43.34
C GLY A 54 6.90 -31.78 43.05
N SER A 55 6.61 -33.07 43.08
CA SER A 55 5.30 -33.72 42.94
C SER A 55 4.47 -33.67 44.25
N SER A 56 3.13 -33.62 44.12
CA SER A 56 2.17 -34.55 44.75
C SER A 56 0.91 -33.93 45.39
N HIS A 57 -0.22 -34.58 45.06
CA HIS A 57 -1.41 -34.95 45.84
C HIS A 57 -2.26 -33.96 46.69
N ARG A 58 -3.56 -33.96 46.29
CA ARG A 58 -4.82 -34.16 47.05
C ARG A 58 -5.31 -33.17 48.13
N GLN A 59 -6.57 -32.78 47.87
CA GLN A 59 -7.76 -32.74 48.74
C GLN A 59 -8.13 -31.49 49.60
N HIS A 60 -9.38 -31.08 49.35
CA HIS A 60 -10.45 -30.52 50.20
C HIS A 60 -10.22 -29.32 51.14
N GLY A 61 -11.03 -28.29 50.90
CA GLY A 61 -11.98 -27.76 51.89
C GLY A 61 -11.67 -26.39 52.51
N GLY A 62 -12.68 -25.51 52.54
CA GLY A 62 -12.85 -24.55 53.64
C GLY A 62 -12.78 -23.06 53.32
N ASN A 63 -13.94 -22.41 53.41
CA ASN A 63 -14.14 -20.96 53.57
C ASN A 63 -13.29 -20.34 54.70
N ARG A 64 -12.73 -19.12 54.49
CA ARG A 64 -12.85 -17.94 55.38
C ARG A 64 -12.09 -16.71 54.85
N ARG A 65 -12.63 -15.53 55.18
CA ARG A 65 -12.22 -14.16 54.76
C ARG A 65 -11.12 -13.55 55.65
N SER A 66 -10.50 -12.48 55.09
CA SER A 66 -9.82 -11.31 55.70
C SER A 66 -8.28 -11.35 55.80
N PRO A 67 -7.53 -10.21 55.86
CA PRO A 67 -7.71 -8.82 55.35
C PRO A 67 -6.46 -8.30 54.55
N PRO A 68 -6.39 -7.03 54.06
CA PRO A 68 -5.23 -6.56 53.26
C PRO A 68 -4.07 -6.02 54.13
N PRO A 69 -2.81 -6.09 53.67
CA PRO A 69 -1.68 -5.52 54.40
C PRO A 69 -1.41 -4.05 54.04
N GLY A 70 -1.07 -3.26 55.07
CA GLY A 70 -0.68 -1.85 55.01
C GLY A 70 0.76 -1.58 54.52
N PRO A 71 1.20 -0.31 54.51
CA PRO A 71 2.37 0.14 53.78
C PRO A 71 3.64 0.17 54.67
N PRO A 72 4.85 0.07 54.08
CA PRO A 72 6.08 0.40 54.79
C PRO A 72 6.67 1.75 54.37
N GLY A 73 6.78 2.66 55.35
CA GLY A 73 8.06 3.03 55.96
C GLY A 73 9.11 3.80 55.14
N VAL A 74 9.31 5.06 55.54
CA VAL A 74 10.29 6.06 55.10
C VAL A 74 11.74 5.70 55.49
N GLY A 75 12.70 6.01 54.60
CA GLY A 75 14.14 6.06 54.91
C GLY A 75 14.89 7.08 54.03
N LYS A 76 15.41 8.13 54.69
CA LYS A 76 16.27 9.25 54.22
C LYS A 76 17.51 8.71 53.46
N GLY A 77 18.15 9.34 52.47
CA GLY A 77 18.29 10.72 52.04
C GLY A 77 19.79 11.02 51.89
N HIS A 78 20.29 11.36 50.69
CA HIS A 78 21.54 12.12 50.46
C HIS A 78 21.57 12.63 49.00
N GLN A 79 21.61 13.95 48.85
CA GLN A 79 21.79 14.71 47.61
C GLN A 79 23.16 15.38 47.64
N THR A 80 23.85 15.40 46.50
CA THR A 80 24.92 16.35 46.16
C THR A 80 24.89 16.61 44.64
N PRO A 81 25.37 17.78 44.17
CA PRO A 81 24.57 18.67 43.32
C PRO A 81 25.08 18.81 41.88
N TYR A 82 24.17 19.17 40.98
CA TYR A 82 24.46 19.55 39.60
C TYR A 82 24.69 21.08 39.54
N GLN A 83 25.83 21.51 39.01
CA GLN A 83 26.07 22.92 38.62
C GLN A 83 25.57 23.19 37.19
N PRO A 84 25.06 24.41 36.90
CA PRO A 84 24.51 24.79 35.61
C PRO A 84 25.45 25.69 34.78
N SER A 85 25.00 25.94 33.52
CA SER A 85 25.21 27.12 32.64
C SER A 85 25.87 26.80 31.28
N PRO A 86 25.68 27.63 30.21
CA PRO A 86 25.05 28.96 30.19
C PRO A 86 24.00 29.22 29.08
N ASN A 87 23.30 30.35 29.29
CA ASN A 87 22.34 31.05 28.44
C ASN A 87 22.82 31.35 27.00
N VAL A 88 21.87 31.32 26.05
CA VAL A 88 21.94 32.02 24.76
C VAL A 88 20.58 32.73 24.51
N PRO A 89 20.56 33.94 23.91
CA PRO A 89 19.54 34.96 24.18
C PRO A 89 18.24 34.81 23.38
N VAL A 90 17.14 35.27 24.01
CA VAL A 90 15.83 35.47 23.40
C VAL A 90 15.81 36.82 22.67
N SER A 91 15.52 36.80 21.37
CA SER A 91 15.24 38.01 20.57
C SER A 91 13.81 38.52 20.83
N PRO A 92 13.59 39.85 20.92
CA PRO A 92 12.30 40.42 21.29
C PRO A 92 11.32 40.50 20.11
N SER A 93 10.04 40.24 20.41
CA SER A 93 8.89 40.48 19.53
C SER A 93 8.70 41.98 19.24
N PRO A 94 8.31 42.38 18.02
CA PRO A 94 7.98 43.78 17.72
C PRO A 94 6.55 44.14 18.16
N SER A 95 6.43 45.25 18.91
CA SER A 95 5.17 45.91 19.26
C SER A 95 4.57 46.69 18.08
N PRO A 96 3.25 46.95 18.07
CA PRO A 96 2.52 47.47 16.91
C PRO A 96 2.64 48.99 16.76
N LYS A 97 2.58 49.49 15.52
CA LYS A 97 2.44 50.92 15.20
C LYS A 97 1.14 51.23 14.45
N PRO A 98 0.63 52.47 14.59
CA PRO A 98 -0.80 52.79 14.54
C PRO A 98 -1.30 53.24 13.15
N SER A 99 -2.61 53.14 12.96
CA SER A 99 -3.35 53.68 11.82
C SER A 99 -3.36 55.22 11.78
N PRO A 100 -3.42 55.83 10.58
CA PRO A 100 -4.02 57.15 10.40
C PRO A 100 -5.26 57.13 9.50
N ALA A 101 -6.10 58.12 9.74
CA ALA A 101 -7.45 58.30 9.20
C ALA A 101 -7.50 58.96 7.81
N LYS A 102 -8.75 59.01 7.30
CA LYS A 102 -9.30 59.52 6.04
C LYS A 102 -8.79 60.89 5.56
N GLY A 103 -8.72 61.08 4.23
CA GLY A 103 -8.69 62.38 3.55
C GLY A 103 -8.73 62.25 2.01
N ASN A 104 -9.55 63.08 1.35
CA ASN A 104 -10.03 63.01 -0.04
C ASN A 104 -9.04 63.50 -1.14
N GLY A 105 -9.23 63.01 -2.38
CA GLY A 105 -9.35 63.88 -3.57
C GLY A 105 -8.21 63.96 -4.62
N HIS A 106 -8.59 63.66 -5.88
CA HIS A 106 -8.04 64.13 -7.18
C HIS A 106 -6.98 63.33 -7.99
N SER A 107 -7.51 62.59 -8.99
CA SER A 107 -7.35 62.65 -10.46
C SER A 107 -5.98 62.78 -11.19
N SER A 108 -5.67 61.71 -11.95
CA SER A 108 -5.09 61.63 -13.34
C SER A 108 -3.58 61.92 -13.57
N PRO A 109 -2.93 61.42 -14.67
CA PRO A 109 -3.38 60.54 -15.78
C PRO A 109 -2.46 59.30 -16.07
N GLN A 110 -2.99 58.35 -16.87
CA GLN A 110 -2.32 57.12 -17.36
C GLN A 110 -1.59 57.32 -18.72
N PRO A 111 -0.46 56.63 -18.97
CA PRO A 111 0.11 56.42 -20.32
C PRO A 111 -0.34 55.10 -20.98
N PRO A 112 -0.14 54.93 -22.30
CA PRO A 112 -1.02 54.14 -23.18
C PRO A 112 -0.64 52.66 -23.36
N SER A 113 -1.63 51.88 -23.78
CA SER A 113 -1.58 50.45 -24.10
C SER A 113 -0.95 50.15 -25.49
N PRO A 114 -0.19 49.06 -25.64
CA PRO A 114 0.08 48.45 -26.94
C PRO A 114 -0.86 47.28 -27.27
N SER A 115 -1.36 47.34 -28.50
CA SER A 115 -2.07 46.38 -29.37
C SER A 115 -1.88 44.87 -29.15
N CYS A 116 -2.99 44.16 -29.36
CA CYS A 116 -3.19 42.71 -29.45
C CYS A 116 -2.22 41.94 -30.38
N GLY A 117 -1.81 40.76 -29.92
CA GLY A 117 -1.32 39.63 -30.72
C GLY A 117 -1.95 38.34 -30.19
N LYS A 118 -2.52 37.52 -31.09
CA LYS A 118 -3.35 36.34 -30.81
C LYS A 118 -2.62 35.31 -29.92
N GLY A 119 -3.16 35.06 -28.72
CA GLY A 119 -2.69 34.03 -27.79
C GLY A 119 -3.86 33.19 -27.26
N ARG A 120 -3.65 31.88 -27.18
CA ARG A 120 -4.60 30.82 -26.79
C ARG A 120 -5.43 31.19 -25.55
N GLN A 121 -6.74 30.93 -25.61
CA GLN A 121 -7.62 30.99 -24.45
C GLN A 121 -7.11 30.05 -23.33
N PRO A 122 -7.11 30.50 -22.06
CA PRO A 122 -7.03 29.59 -20.92
C PRO A 122 -8.21 28.61 -20.96
N PRO A 123 -8.04 27.37 -20.48
CA PRO A 123 -9.18 26.45 -20.34
C PRO A 123 -10.29 27.11 -19.51
N PRO A 124 -11.57 26.93 -19.89
CA PRO A 124 -12.67 27.56 -19.17
C PRO A 124 -12.61 27.15 -17.70
N GLN A 125 -12.62 28.14 -16.81
CA GLN A 125 -12.80 27.91 -15.39
C GLN A 125 -14.10 27.11 -15.18
N PRO A 126 -14.12 26.11 -14.28
CA PRO A 126 -15.36 25.44 -13.94
C PRO A 126 -16.37 26.48 -13.47
N PRO A 127 -17.65 26.38 -13.89
CA PRO A 127 -18.66 27.32 -13.44
C PRO A 127 -18.70 27.34 -11.90
N PRO A 128 -18.91 28.51 -11.27
CA PRO A 128 -19.11 28.57 -9.83
C PRO A 128 -20.21 27.58 -9.47
N ALA A 129 -19.95 26.74 -8.47
CA ALA A 129 -20.86 25.70 -8.02
C ALA A 129 -22.27 26.30 -7.89
N ALA A 130 -23.16 25.90 -8.79
CA ALA A 130 -24.56 26.24 -8.69
C ALA A 130 -25.00 25.82 -7.28
N SER A 131 -25.57 26.76 -6.53
CA SER A 131 -26.14 26.50 -5.22
C SER A 131 -27.10 25.32 -5.32
N ALA A 132 -26.64 24.14 -4.94
CA ALA A 132 -27.44 22.94 -4.93
C ALA A 132 -28.57 23.16 -3.94
N SER A 133 -29.81 23.07 -4.42
CA SER A 133 -30.96 22.78 -3.56
C SER A 133 -30.57 21.62 -2.63
N PRO A 134 -30.74 21.73 -1.30
CA PRO A 134 -30.22 20.72 -0.37
C PRO A 134 -30.74 19.35 -0.79
N GLY A 135 -29.82 18.48 -1.22
CA GLY A 135 -30.14 17.12 -1.65
C GLY A 135 -30.88 16.38 -0.53
N ALA A 136 -31.78 15.49 -0.91
CA ALA A 136 -32.50 14.68 0.08
C ALA A 136 -31.50 13.86 0.91
N VAL A 137 -31.59 13.98 2.24
CA VAL A 137 -30.73 13.27 3.20
C VAL A 137 -31.49 12.07 3.77
N PHE A 138 -30.84 10.92 3.75
CA PHE A 138 -31.34 9.63 4.24
C PHE A 138 -30.42 9.16 5.36
N ASN A 139 -30.74 9.55 6.60
CA ASN A 139 -30.00 9.12 7.78
C ASN A 139 -30.35 7.66 8.11
N VAL A 140 -29.34 6.79 8.23
CA VAL A 140 -29.55 5.36 8.50
C VAL A 140 -30.37 5.08 9.77
N VAL A 141 -30.33 6.00 10.75
CA VAL A 141 -31.12 5.90 12.00
C VAL A 141 -32.62 6.04 11.73
N ASP A 142 -33.02 6.89 10.77
CA ASP A 142 -34.43 7.05 10.39
C ASP A 142 -34.99 5.79 9.70
N PHE A 143 -34.10 4.89 9.27
CA PHE A 143 -34.42 3.58 8.70
C PHE A 143 -34.27 2.43 9.71
N GLY A 144 -34.13 2.75 11.00
CA GLY A 144 -34.11 1.79 12.09
C GLY A 144 -32.72 1.28 12.49
N ALA A 145 -31.64 1.90 12.02
CA ALA A 145 -30.30 1.61 12.53
C ALA A 145 -30.21 2.06 14.00
N LYS A 146 -29.64 1.21 14.85
CA LYS A 146 -29.47 1.49 16.27
C LYS A 146 -28.17 2.21 16.58
N GLY A 147 -27.08 1.90 15.86
CA GLY A 147 -25.80 2.58 16.07
C GLY A 147 -25.15 2.28 17.43
N ASP A 148 -25.43 1.12 18.03
CA ASP A 148 -24.95 0.68 19.34
C ASP A 148 -23.70 -0.23 19.28
N GLY A 149 -23.17 -0.50 18.08
CA GLY A 149 -22.02 -1.35 17.81
C GLY A 149 -22.28 -2.86 17.96
N VAL A 150 -23.50 -3.26 18.31
CA VAL A 150 -23.86 -4.64 18.68
C VAL A 150 -25.01 -5.19 17.85
N SER A 151 -26.04 -4.37 17.62
CA SER A 151 -27.21 -4.74 16.83
C SER A 151 -26.90 -4.73 15.34
N ASP A 152 -27.40 -5.72 14.60
CA ASP A 152 -27.22 -5.77 13.15
C ASP A 152 -28.03 -4.66 12.45
N ASP A 153 -27.31 -3.65 11.94
CA ASP A 153 -27.86 -2.47 11.27
C ASP A 153 -27.93 -2.63 9.74
N THR A 154 -27.58 -3.81 9.20
CA THR A 154 -27.47 -4.03 7.75
C THR A 154 -28.74 -3.69 7.00
N LYS A 155 -29.91 -4.07 7.53
CA LYS A 155 -31.22 -3.80 6.88
C LYS A 155 -31.55 -2.31 6.82
N ALA A 156 -31.15 -1.54 7.83
CA ALA A 156 -31.36 -0.10 7.84
C ALA A 156 -30.50 0.59 6.78
N PHE A 157 -29.24 0.17 6.62
CA PHE A 157 -28.36 0.63 5.54
C PHE A 157 -28.93 0.29 4.15
N GLN A 158 -29.45 -0.93 3.97
CA GLN A 158 -30.12 -1.33 2.71
C GLN A 158 -31.32 -0.44 2.40
N ALA A 159 -32.15 -0.15 3.39
CA ALA A 159 -33.36 0.66 3.21
C ALA A 159 -33.02 2.14 2.93
N ALA A 160 -32.08 2.72 3.66
CA ALA A 160 -31.60 4.08 3.43
C ALA A 160 -31.01 4.23 2.02
N TRP A 161 -30.17 3.28 1.60
CA TRP A 161 -29.62 3.27 0.24
C TRP A 161 -30.70 3.14 -0.83
N ALA A 162 -31.65 2.21 -0.66
CA ALA A 162 -32.74 2.02 -1.62
C ALA A 162 -33.62 3.27 -1.77
N ALA A 163 -33.78 4.07 -0.71
CA ALA A 163 -34.47 5.35 -0.76
C ALA A 163 -33.63 6.42 -1.48
N ALA A 164 -32.35 6.57 -1.12
CA ALA A 164 -31.43 7.52 -1.73
C ALA A 164 -31.22 7.26 -3.23
N CYS A 165 -31.08 5.99 -3.62
CA CYS A 165 -30.86 5.53 -4.99
C CYS A 165 -31.92 6.02 -6.00
N LYS A 166 -33.14 6.30 -5.54
CA LYS A 166 -34.24 6.78 -6.40
C LYS A 166 -34.08 8.24 -6.83
N LEU A 167 -33.23 9.01 -6.13
CA LEU A 167 -33.03 10.44 -6.32
C LEU A 167 -31.59 10.73 -6.75
N GLY A 168 -31.40 11.65 -7.69
CA GLY A 168 -30.06 12.14 -8.03
C GLY A 168 -29.60 13.16 -7.00
N ALA A 169 -28.29 13.29 -6.81
CA ALA A 169 -27.72 14.22 -5.83
C ALA A 169 -28.27 14.05 -4.40
N SER A 170 -28.56 12.80 -4.00
CA SER A 170 -29.04 12.44 -2.66
C SER A 170 -27.88 12.12 -1.72
N THR A 171 -28.13 12.17 -0.42
CA THR A 171 -27.13 11.83 0.62
C THR A 171 -27.61 10.68 1.48
N VAL A 172 -26.81 9.63 1.64
CA VAL A 172 -26.95 8.65 2.73
C VAL A 172 -26.04 9.09 3.87
N LEU A 173 -26.61 9.32 5.06
CA LEU A 173 -25.88 9.80 6.22
C LEU A 173 -25.68 8.68 7.25
N VAL A 174 -24.42 8.43 7.59
CA VAL A 174 -23.99 7.62 8.74
C VAL A 174 -23.51 8.60 9.81
N PRO A 175 -24.34 8.90 10.83
CA PRO A 175 -24.11 10.00 11.76
C PRO A 175 -22.91 9.77 12.68
N ALA A 176 -22.31 10.88 13.13
CA ALA A 176 -21.18 10.87 14.07
C ALA A 176 -21.56 10.20 15.41
N GLU A 177 -20.53 9.83 16.18
CA GLU A 177 -20.65 9.30 17.55
C GLU A 177 -21.35 7.93 17.69
N LEU A 178 -21.94 7.41 16.61
CA LEU A 178 -22.58 6.10 16.57
C LEU A 178 -21.68 5.03 15.91
N GLU A 179 -21.87 3.78 16.33
CA GLU A 179 -21.17 2.61 15.80
C GLU A 179 -22.18 1.62 15.20
N PHE A 180 -22.04 1.29 13.92
CA PHE A 180 -23.00 0.45 13.21
C PHE A 180 -22.39 -0.91 12.90
N LEU A 181 -22.95 -1.98 13.46
CA LEU A 181 -22.56 -3.33 13.07
C LEU A 181 -23.26 -3.67 11.75
N VAL A 182 -22.49 -3.75 10.67
CA VAL A 182 -23.03 -3.97 9.32
C VAL A 182 -22.38 -5.21 8.73
N GLY A 183 -23.19 -6.21 8.37
CA GLY A 183 -22.74 -7.41 7.67
C GLY A 183 -22.37 -7.14 6.20
N PRO A 184 -21.96 -8.19 5.46
CA PRO A 184 -21.71 -8.08 4.03
C PRO A 184 -22.90 -7.51 3.28
N ILE A 185 -22.67 -6.45 2.51
CA ILE A 185 -23.71 -5.68 1.83
C ILE A 185 -23.22 -5.16 0.48
N SER A 186 -24.11 -5.17 -0.50
CA SER A 186 -23.87 -4.59 -1.82
C SER A 186 -24.87 -3.48 -2.13
N PHE A 187 -24.35 -2.30 -2.38
CA PHE A 187 -25.03 -1.09 -2.78
C PHE A 187 -25.02 -1.01 -4.31
N SER A 188 -26.05 -1.62 -4.92
CA SER A 188 -26.15 -1.80 -6.38
C SER A 188 -26.71 -0.57 -7.08
N GLY A 189 -26.01 -0.13 -8.13
CA GLY A 189 -26.24 1.09 -8.89
C GLY A 189 -26.86 1.04 -10.29
N PRO A 190 -27.12 -0.11 -10.98
CA PRO A 190 -27.63 -0.09 -12.36
C PRO A 190 -28.90 0.73 -12.60
N TYR A 191 -29.69 0.94 -11.54
CA TYR A 191 -30.95 1.70 -11.58
C TYR A 191 -30.92 2.94 -10.68
N CYS A 192 -29.77 3.26 -10.07
CA CYS A 192 -29.64 4.43 -9.23
C CYS A 192 -29.45 5.69 -10.07
N LYS A 193 -30.03 6.79 -9.59
CA LYS A 193 -29.70 8.12 -10.09
C LYS A 193 -28.26 8.49 -9.68
N PRO A 194 -27.56 9.31 -10.48
CA PRO A 194 -26.15 9.62 -10.25
C PRO A 194 -25.96 10.60 -9.09
N ASN A 195 -24.68 10.79 -8.73
CA ASN A 195 -24.21 11.81 -7.78
C ASN A 195 -24.67 11.59 -6.34
N ILE A 196 -24.81 10.33 -5.92
CA ILE A 196 -25.12 10.00 -4.53
C ILE A 196 -23.89 10.29 -3.66
N LEU A 197 -24.12 10.94 -2.53
CA LEU A 197 -23.15 11.17 -1.48
C LEU A 197 -23.38 10.17 -0.35
N PHE A 198 -22.37 9.38 0.00
CA PHE A 198 -22.33 8.58 1.21
C PHE A 198 -21.52 9.33 2.27
N GLN A 199 -22.22 10.06 3.13
CA GLN A 199 -21.63 10.86 4.20
C GLN A 199 -21.36 9.98 5.42
N LEU A 200 -20.11 9.64 5.66
CA LEU A 200 -19.64 8.79 6.75
C LEU A 200 -19.00 9.62 7.87
N GLU A 201 -19.75 9.86 8.95
CA GLU A 201 -19.24 10.52 10.16
C GLU A 201 -19.07 9.56 11.34
N GLY A 202 -19.89 8.51 11.40
CA GLY A 202 -19.80 7.47 12.43
C GLY A 202 -18.78 6.38 12.13
N THR A 203 -18.89 5.27 12.85
CA THR A 203 -18.07 4.08 12.64
C THR A 203 -18.92 2.93 12.10
N ILE A 204 -18.46 2.25 11.04
CA ILE A 204 -19.03 0.99 10.56
C ILE A 204 -18.11 -0.15 11.02
N LEU A 205 -18.68 -1.16 11.68
CA LEU A 205 -17.97 -2.32 12.24
C LEU A 205 -18.29 -3.60 11.48
N ALA A 206 -17.27 -4.36 11.06
CA ALA A 206 -17.45 -5.64 10.38
C ALA A 206 -17.73 -6.77 11.38
N PRO A 207 -18.64 -7.73 11.13
CA PRO A 207 -18.89 -8.84 12.04
C PRO A 207 -17.65 -9.70 12.29
N THR A 208 -17.43 -10.11 13.55
CA THR A 208 -16.32 -11.00 13.94
C THR A 208 -16.74 -12.47 14.06
N ASN A 209 -18.02 -12.79 13.79
CA ASN A 209 -18.50 -14.16 13.77
C ASN A 209 -18.40 -14.73 12.35
N ALA A 210 -18.07 -16.02 12.21
CA ALA A 210 -17.95 -16.64 10.89
C ALA A 210 -19.30 -16.75 10.15
N LYS A 211 -20.40 -16.91 10.90
CA LYS A 211 -21.76 -17.09 10.36
C LYS A 211 -22.26 -15.91 9.52
N ALA A 212 -21.81 -14.69 9.79
CA ALA A 212 -22.21 -13.51 9.03
C ALA A 212 -21.62 -13.44 7.61
N TRP A 213 -20.56 -14.21 7.31
CA TRP A 213 -19.78 -14.04 6.07
C TRP A 213 -20.11 -15.06 4.97
N GLY A 214 -20.96 -16.05 5.24
CA GLY A 214 -21.23 -17.13 4.29
C GLY A 214 -19.94 -17.79 3.75
N SER A 215 -20.03 -18.43 2.58
CA SER A 215 -18.88 -19.02 1.90
C SER A 215 -18.51 -18.21 0.66
N GLY A 216 -17.25 -17.82 0.53
CA GLY A 216 -16.70 -17.27 -0.72
C GLY A 216 -16.98 -15.79 -1.00
N LEU A 217 -17.43 -15.02 -0.01
CA LEU A 217 -17.60 -13.57 -0.18
C LEU A 217 -16.23 -12.89 -0.34
N LEU A 218 -16.08 -12.14 -1.43
CA LEU A 218 -14.85 -11.44 -1.78
C LEU A 218 -14.79 -10.02 -1.21
N GLN A 219 -15.91 -9.51 -0.69
CA GLN A 219 -16.01 -8.14 -0.18
C GLN A 219 -17.01 -8.02 0.97
N TRP A 220 -16.79 -7.01 1.80
CA TRP A 220 -17.67 -6.62 2.89
C TRP A 220 -18.64 -5.52 2.47
N LEU A 221 -18.15 -4.30 2.22
CA LEU A 221 -18.95 -3.18 1.71
C LEU A 221 -18.67 -3.03 0.21
N GLU A 222 -19.68 -3.28 -0.62
CA GLU A 222 -19.57 -3.15 -2.07
C GLU A 222 -20.42 -2.00 -2.61
N PHE A 223 -19.83 -1.17 -3.46
CA PHE A 223 -20.53 -0.17 -4.27
C PHE A 223 -20.34 -0.54 -5.74
N THR A 224 -21.42 -0.91 -6.43
CA THR A 224 -21.32 -1.57 -7.73
C THR A 224 -22.17 -0.89 -8.80
N LYS A 225 -21.57 -0.64 -9.97
CA LYS A 225 -22.22 -0.07 -11.16
C LYS A 225 -22.87 1.30 -10.92
N LEU A 226 -22.15 2.20 -10.25
CA LEU A 226 -22.61 3.56 -9.92
C LEU A 226 -21.92 4.62 -10.78
N SER A 227 -22.54 5.80 -10.87
CA SER A 227 -21.99 6.97 -11.56
C SER A 227 -22.03 8.18 -10.63
N GLY A 228 -20.87 8.79 -10.38
CA GLY A 228 -20.75 9.99 -9.55
C GLY A 228 -20.84 9.73 -8.04
N LEU A 229 -20.60 8.51 -7.56
CA LEU A 229 -20.64 8.22 -6.12
C LEU A 229 -19.47 8.89 -5.40
N SER A 230 -19.76 9.62 -4.33
CA SER A 230 -18.75 10.12 -3.38
C SER A 230 -18.94 9.46 -2.02
N ILE A 231 -17.87 8.93 -1.42
CA ILE A 231 -17.82 8.56 0.00
C ILE A 231 -16.92 9.56 0.70
N GLN A 232 -17.44 10.30 1.67
CA GLN A 232 -16.66 11.30 2.39
C GLN A 232 -17.05 11.42 3.86
N GLY A 233 -16.24 12.13 4.63
CA GLY A 233 -16.52 12.50 6.02
C GLY A 233 -15.32 12.20 6.91
N SER A 234 -15.53 12.24 8.22
CA SER A 234 -14.47 11.99 9.22
C SER A 234 -14.55 10.60 9.87
N GLY A 235 -15.54 9.80 9.48
CA GLY A 235 -15.86 8.51 10.07
C GLY A 235 -14.92 7.38 9.66
N THR A 236 -15.19 6.19 10.23
CA THR A 236 -14.29 5.04 10.16
C THR A 236 -15.00 3.78 9.66
N ILE A 237 -14.36 3.06 8.74
CA ILE A 237 -14.70 1.69 8.38
C ILE A 237 -13.71 0.77 9.11
N ASN A 238 -14.17 -0.01 10.07
CA ASN A 238 -13.33 -0.91 10.87
C ASN A 238 -13.62 -2.37 10.53
N GLY A 239 -12.70 -3.00 9.81
CA GLY A 239 -12.81 -4.38 9.34
C GLY A 239 -12.66 -5.43 10.45
N ARG A 240 -12.23 -5.05 11.67
CA ARG A 240 -11.95 -5.96 12.80
C ARG A 240 -11.19 -7.23 12.38
N GLY A 241 -10.20 -7.04 11.52
CA GLY A 241 -9.49 -8.07 10.74
C GLY A 241 -8.67 -9.08 11.55
N GLN A 242 -8.45 -8.87 12.85
CA GLN A 242 -7.55 -9.71 13.66
C GLN A 242 -7.89 -11.21 13.60
N GLN A 243 -9.18 -11.56 13.61
CA GLN A 243 -9.67 -12.95 13.52
C GLN A 243 -9.35 -13.61 12.16
N TRP A 244 -9.08 -12.81 11.13
CA TRP A 244 -8.74 -13.29 9.78
C TRP A 244 -7.23 -13.50 9.61
N TRP A 245 -6.39 -12.81 10.39
CA TRP A 245 -4.94 -12.90 10.29
C TRP A 245 -4.34 -13.96 11.24
N THR A 246 -5.11 -14.42 12.23
CA THR A 246 -4.69 -15.43 13.22
C THR A 246 -4.48 -16.82 12.64
N TYR A 247 -4.98 -17.09 11.44
CA TYR A 247 -4.82 -18.38 10.77
C TYR A 247 -3.94 -18.19 9.54
N SER A 248 -2.80 -18.87 9.52
CA SER A 248 -1.95 -18.97 8.34
C SER A 248 -2.75 -19.54 7.16
N ASP A 249 -2.53 -18.98 5.97
CA ASP A 249 -3.07 -19.52 4.73
C ASP A 249 -2.48 -20.93 4.53
N PRO A 250 -3.26 -21.99 4.35
CA PRO A 250 -2.72 -23.31 4.04
C PRO A 250 -2.00 -23.37 2.67
N ASN A 251 -2.06 -22.31 1.85
CA ASN A 251 -1.22 -22.16 0.64
C ASN A 251 0.11 -21.43 0.93
N ASP A 252 0.34 -20.98 2.17
CA ASP A 252 1.68 -20.70 2.64
C ASP A 252 2.30 -22.04 3.07
N ASP A 253 3.17 -22.59 2.23
CA ASP A 253 3.98 -23.80 2.49
C ASP A 253 4.95 -23.64 3.70
N GLU A 254 4.84 -22.55 4.47
CA GLU A 254 5.54 -22.31 5.73
C GLU A 254 4.54 -22.37 6.89
N ASP A 255 4.29 -23.58 7.42
CA ASP A 255 4.66 -23.93 8.79
C ASP A 255 4.00 -25.23 9.25
N ASP A 256 4.85 -26.12 9.76
CA ASP A 256 4.54 -27.30 10.56
C ASP A 256 3.58 -26.97 11.73
N ASP A 257 2.58 -27.83 11.90
CA ASP A 257 2.07 -28.31 13.20
C ASP A 257 2.02 -27.29 14.36
N LYS A 258 1.16 -26.27 14.23
CA LYS A 258 0.55 -25.66 15.43
C LYS A 258 -0.94 -25.96 15.46
N GLN A 259 -1.25 -27.10 16.07
CA GLN A 259 -2.57 -27.43 16.57
C GLN A 259 -2.98 -26.38 17.61
N TYR A 260 -3.79 -25.40 17.19
CA TYR A 260 -4.46 -24.48 18.10
C TYR A 260 -5.81 -25.08 18.52
N ASN A 261 -6.07 -25.03 19.82
CA ASN A 261 -7.25 -25.62 20.46
C ASN A 261 -8.59 -25.16 19.84
N GLU A 262 -9.48 -26.13 19.68
CA GLU A 262 -10.72 -26.18 18.88
C GLU A 262 -11.93 -25.33 19.34
N GLU A 263 -11.78 -24.17 19.98
CA GLU A 263 -12.96 -23.43 20.53
C GLU A 263 -13.39 -22.16 19.79
N LEU A 264 -12.69 -21.71 18.74
CA LEU A 264 -13.12 -20.57 17.91
C LEU A 264 -13.70 -21.05 16.57
N GLU A 265 -14.95 -20.69 16.28
CA GLU A 265 -15.55 -20.82 14.94
C GLU A 265 -14.62 -20.13 13.93
N ARG A 266 -13.90 -20.94 13.14
CA ARG A 266 -12.89 -20.46 12.21
C ARG A 266 -13.53 -19.58 11.13
N MET A 267 -12.95 -18.41 10.88
CA MET A 267 -13.37 -17.54 9.77
C MET A 267 -13.27 -18.27 8.42
N PRO A 268 -14.10 -17.92 7.42
CA PRO A 268 -14.00 -18.46 6.07
C PRO A 268 -12.58 -18.33 5.50
N ARG A 269 -12.19 -19.23 4.59
CA ARG A 269 -10.86 -19.21 3.96
C ARG A 269 -10.63 -17.96 3.09
N VAL A 270 -11.69 -17.48 2.44
CA VAL A 270 -11.63 -16.30 1.57
C VAL A 270 -11.78 -15.06 2.45
N LYS A 271 -10.69 -14.27 2.55
CA LYS A 271 -10.68 -13.00 3.27
C LYS A 271 -11.37 -11.93 2.40
N PRO A 272 -12.40 -11.24 2.91
CA PRO A 272 -13.08 -10.21 2.13
C PRO A 272 -12.28 -8.91 2.12
N THR A 273 -12.38 -8.15 1.03
CA THR A 273 -11.96 -6.74 0.99
C THR A 273 -12.93 -5.88 1.81
N ALA A 274 -12.45 -4.91 2.58
CA ALA A 274 -13.31 -4.07 3.43
C ALA A 274 -14.25 -3.17 2.61
N LEU A 275 -13.69 -2.37 1.69
CA LEU A 275 -14.46 -1.48 0.82
C LEU A 275 -14.09 -1.74 -0.65
N ARG A 276 -15.07 -2.10 -1.47
CA ARG A 276 -14.88 -2.38 -2.91
C ARG A 276 -15.81 -1.53 -3.77
N PHE A 277 -15.24 -0.93 -4.80
CA PHE A 277 -15.97 -0.36 -5.93
C PHE A 277 -15.81 -1.28 -7.14
N TYR A 278 -16.94 -1.59 -7.79
CA TYR A 278 -16.94 -2.41 -9.00
C TYR A 278 -17.72 -1.73 -10.13
N GLY A 279 -17.15 -1.68 -11.34
CA GLY A 279 -17.89 -1.23 -12.52
C GLY A 279 -18.43 0.21 -12.43
N SER A 280 -17.83 1.07 -11.61
CA SER A 280 -18.36 2.40 -11.28
C SER A 280 -17.52 3.51 -11.90
N SER A 281 -18.14 4.65 -12.19
CA SER A 281 -17.48 5.81 -12.79
C SER A 281 -17.61 7.07 -11.95
N ASN A 282 -16.61 7.96 -12.06
CA ASN A 282 -16.54 9.24 -11.33
C ASN A 282 -16.68 9.03 -9.82
N VAL A 283 -15.84 8.15 -9.26
CA VAL A 283 -15.87 7.79 -7.84
C VAL A 283 -14.93 8.69 -7.05
N VAL A 284 -15.41 9.22 -5.93
CA VAL A 284 -14.60 9.97 -4.96
C VAL A 284 -14.59 9.25 -3.62
N VAL A 285 -13.40 9.08 -3.02
CA VAL A 285 -13.24 8.63 -1.63
C VAL A 285 -12.37 9.65 -0.89
N ALA A 286 -12.94 10.33 0.10
CA ALA A 286 -12.30 11.49 0.73
C ALA A 286 -12.39 11.49 2.26
N GLY A 287 -11.28 11.77 2.96
CA GLY A 287 -11.27 12.11 4.40
C GLY A 287 -11.50 10.95 5.40
N ILE A 288 -12.10 9.85 4.96
CA ILE A 288 -12.47 8.73 5.85
C ILE A 288 -11.25 7.95 6.33
N LYS A 289 -11.48 7.07 7.32
CA LYS A 289 -10.50 6.08 7.79
C LYS A 289 -10.96 4.67 7.44
N ILE A 290 -10.04 3.82 7.00
CA ILE A 290 -10.29 2.38 6.84
C ILE A 290 -9.24 1.62 7.64
N VAL A 291 -9.65 0.88 8.66
CA VAL A 291 -8.74 0.24 9.60
C VAL A 291 -9.02 -1.24 9.74
N ASN A 292 -7.96 -2.01 10.02
CA ASN A 292 -8.03 -3.44 10.32
C ASN A 292 -8.82 -4.26 9.28
N SER A 293 -8.55 -4.07 7.98
CA SER A 293 -9.22 -4.87 6.95
C SER A 293 -8.77 -6.34 7.01
N SER A 294 -9.68 -7.27 6.76
CA SER A 294 -9.34 -8.70 6.64
C SER A 294 -8.38 -8.99 5.48
N GLN A 295 -8.52 -8.24 4.37
CA GLN A 295 -7.67 -8.31 3.18
C GLN A 295 -7.38 -6.87 2.71
N CYS A 296 -7.65 -6.52 1.45
CA CYS A 296 -7.50 -5.16 0.95
C CYS A 296 -8.41 -4.19 1.73
N HIS A 297 -7.94 -2.97 2.02
CA HIS A 297 -8.75 -1.94 2.67
C HIS A 297 -9.70 -1.30 1.66
N LEU A 298 -9.18 -0.86 0.53
CA LEU A 298 -9.92 -0.20 -0.54
C LEU A 298 -9.57 -0.83 -1.89
N LYS A 299 -10.58 -1.32 -2.62
CA LYS A 299 -10.40 -1.90 -3.96
C LYS A 299 -11.24 -1.19 -5.01
N PHE A 300 -10.64 -0.88 -6.15
CA PHE A 300 -11.32 -0.44 -7.36
C PHE A 300 -11.13 -1.50 -8.45
N ASP A 301 -12.23 -1.98 -9.00
CA ASP A 301 -12.23 -2.98 -10.06
C ASP A 301 -13.16 -2.55 -11.19
N ASN A 302 -12.63 -2.47 -12.41
CA ASN A 302 -13.38 -2.00 -13.59
C ASN A 302 -13.98 -0.59 -13.38
N CYS A 303 -13.22 0.34 -12.79
CA CYS A 303 -13.68 1.70 -12.50
C CYS A 303 -13.03 2.74 -13.45
N GLN A 304 -13.71 3.85 -13.69
CA GLN A 304 -13.16 4.95 -14.50
C GLN A 304 -13.37 6.31 -13.83
N GLY A 305 -12.34 7.15 -13.78
CA GLY A 305 -12.43 8.45 -13.12
C GLY A 305 -12.51 8.25 -11.61
N VAL A 306 -11.42 7.84 -11.00
CA VAL A 306 -11.32 7.60 -9.56
C VAL A 306 -10.48 8.68 -8.92
N LEU A 307 -10.98 9.29 -7.85
CA LEU A 307 -10.27 10.24 -7.02
C LEU A 307 -10.26 9.77 -5.56
N VAL A 308 -9.07 9.59 -5.00
CA VAL A 308 -8.89 9.28 -3.58
C VAL A 308 -8.02 10.35 -2.94
N HIS A 309 -8.52 10.99 -1.87
CA HIS A 309 -7.71 11.96 -1.14
C HIS A 309 -8.01 12.07 0.35
N ASP A 310 -7.04 12.54 1.12
CA ASP A 310 -7.17 12.72 2.58
C ASP A 310 -7.59 11.43 3.32
N LEU A 311 -7.32 10.26 2.70
CA LEU A 311 -7.65 8.96 3.24
C LEU A 311 -6.59 8.54 4.28
N THR A 312 -7.02 7.83 5.32
CA THR A 312 -6.11 7.16 6.25
C THR A 312 -6.41 5.67 6.31
N ILE A 313 -5.40 4.85 6.03
CA ILE A 313 -5.42 3.39 6.19
C ILE A 313 -4.45 2.98 7.29
N SER A 314 -4.91 2.13 8.21
CA SER A 314 -4.08 1.61 9.30
C SER A 314 -4.46 0.18 9.67
N SER A 315 -3.47 -0.71 9.56
CA SER A 315 -3.46 -2.06 10.14
C SER A 315 -2.04 -2.39 10.66
N PRO A 316 -1.90 -3.37 11.58
CA PRO A 316 -0.58 -3.81 12.05
C PRO A 316 0.35 -4.24 10.91
N GLU A 317 1.67 -4.04 11.04
CA GLU A 317 2.66 -4.47 10.03
C GLU A 317 2.61 -5.98 9.72
N ASN A 318 2.13 -6.79 10.68
CA ASN A 318 1.98 -8.24 10.53
C ASN A 318 0.59 -8.70 10.07
N SER A 319 -0.29 -7.79 9.61
CA SER A 319 -1.58 -8.16 9.03
C SER A 319 -1.40 -8.63 7.58
N LEU A 320 -1.17 -9.93 7.40
CA LEU A 320 -0.83 -10.51 6.09
C LEU A 320 -1.92 -10.26 5.03
N ASN A 321 -1.48 -9.88 3.82
CA ASN A 321 -2.31 -9.66 2.63
C ASN A 321 -3.33 -8.53 2.77
N THR A 322 -2.96 -7.48 3.51
CA THR A 322 -3.83 -6.33 3.77
C THR A 322 -3.48 -5.10 2.96
N ASP A 323 -3.48 -5.20 1.63
CA ASP A 323 -3.19 -4.07 0.74
C ASP A 323 -3.99 -2.82 1.17
N GLY A 324 -3.37 -1.64 1.05
CA GLY A 324 -4.05 -0.37 1.31
C GLY A 324 -5.07 -0.08 0.21
N ILE A 325 -4.59 0.39 -0.94
CA ILE A 325 -5.41 0.68 -2.11
C ILE A 325 -5.05 -0.30 -3.24
N HIS A 326 -6.02 -1.07 -3.70
CA HIS A 326 -5.86 -2.07 -4.74
C HIS A 326 -6.60 -1.64 -6.02
N LEU A 327 -5.87 -1.42 -7.11
CA LEU A 327 -6.42 -1.04 -8.41
C LEU A 327 -6.38 -2.22 -9.37
N GLN A 328 -7.51 -2.48 -10.04
CA GLN A 328 -7.63 -3.52 -11.06
C GLN A 328 -8.56 -3.04 -12.18
N ASN A 329 -8.21 -3.29 -13.44
CA ASN A 329 -9.03 -2.91 -14.61
C ASN A 329 -9.52 -1.45 -14.60
N SER A 330 -8.79 -0.53 -13.96
CA SER A 330 -9.28 0.80 -13.64
C SER A 330 -8.47 1.89 -14.33
N LYS A 331 -9.16 2.93 -14.81
CA LYS A 331 -8.58 3.98 -15.66
C LYS A 331 -8.84 5.36 -15.07
N ASP A 332 -7.92 6.28 -15.38
CA ASP A 332 -8.04 7.69 -14.98
C ASP A 332 -8.16 7.82 -13.46
N VAL A 333 -7.10 7.44 -12.76
CA VAL A 333 -7.07 7.34 -11.30
C VAL A 333 -6.11 8.38 -10.72
N SER A 334 -6.59 9.16 -9.74
CA SER A 334 -5.79 10.09 -8.94
C SER A 334 -5.84 9.71 -7.46
N ILE A 335 -4.69 9.54 -6.82
CA ILE A 335 -4.57 9.24 -5.39
C ILE A 335 -3.62 10.25 -4.76
N HIS A 336 -4.06 11.02 -3.77
CA HIS A 336 -3.16 11.97 -3.13
C HIS A 336 -3.44 12.29 -1.67
N HIS A 337 -2.48 12.91 -0.99
CA HIS A 337 -2.63 13.39 0.40
C HIS A 337 -3.12 12.29 1.35
N THR A 338 -2.58 11.08 1.23
CA THR A 338 -3.08 9.87 1.89
C THR A 338 -2.00 9.24 2.79
N ASN A 339 -2.41 8.71 3.93
CA ASN A 339 -1.54 7.99 4.87
C ASN A 339 -1.88 6.50 4.88
N LEU A 340 -0.90 5.64 4.60
CA LEU A 340 -1.09 4.20 4.40
C LEU A 340 -0.12 3.41 5.30
N ALA A 341 -0.66 2.65 6.24
CA ALA A 341 0.08 1.68 7.04
C ALA A 341 -0.68 0.35 7.05
N CYS A 342 -0.04 -0.73 6.61
CA CYS A 342 -0.66 -2.04 6.51
C CYS A 342 0.38 -3.17 6.48
N GLY A 343 -0.06 -4.42 6.34
CA GLY A 343 0.83 -5.57 6.28
C GLY A 343 1.14 -6.08 4.87
N ASP A 344 0.76 -5.34 3.82
CA ASP A 344 1.12 -5.64 2.44
C ASP A 344 1.32 -4.34 1.63
N ASP A 345 1.10 -4.35 0.31
CA ASP A 345 1.30 -3.19 -0.56
C ASP A 345 0.46 -1.99 -0.10
N CYS A 346 1.07 -0.82 0.10
CA CYS A 346 0.34 0.42 0.35
C CYS A 346 -0.61 0.71 -0.81
N ILE A 347 -0.10 0.61 -2.04
CA ILE A 347 -0.88 0.71 -3.27
C ILE A 347 -0.43 -0.39 -4.21
N SER A 348 -1.36 -1.23 -4.67
CA SER A 348 -1.11 -2.26 -5.66
C SER A 348 -1.88 -1.99 -6.96
N ILE A 349 -1.19 -2.06 -8.10
CA ILE A 349 -1.70 -1.75 -9.44
C ILE A 349 -1.66 -3.03 -10.27
N GLN A 350 -2.84 -3.59 -10.56
CA GLN A 350 -2.98 -4.82 -11.32
C GLN A 350 -3.23 -4.56 -12.81
N THR A 351 -3.41 -5.64 -13.57
CA THR A 351 -3.71 -5.59 -15.00
C THR A 351 -4.94 -4.75 -15.35
N GLY A 352 -4.97 -4.21 -16.57
CA GLY A 352 -6.06 -3.43 -17.13
C GLY A 352 -6.09 -1.98 -16.64
N CYS A 353 -5.03 -1.55 -15.96
CA CYS A 353 -4.90 -0.21 -15.40
C CYS A 353 -4.14 0.74 -16.33
N SER A 354 -4.64 1.97 -16.47
CA SER A 354 -3.95 3.02 -17.23
C SER A 354 -4.27 4.43 -16.75
N ASN A 355 -3.37 5.39 -16.97
CA ASN A 355 -3.51 6.79 -16.56
C ASN A 355 -3.68 6.92 -15.04
N ILE A 356 -2.65 6.51 -14.29
CA ILE A 356 -2.64 6.54 -12.84
C ILE A 356 -1.67 7.64 -12.37
N TYR A 357 -2.15 8.52 -11.49
CA TYR A 357 -1.38 9.58 -10.90
C TYR A 357 -1.45 9.51 -9.37
N ILE A 358 -0.32 9.21 -8.73
CA ILE A 358 -0.20 9.07 -7.28
C ILE A 358 0.76 10.13 -6.77
N HIS A 359 0.33 10.99 -5.83
CA HIS A 359 1.23 11.98 -5.25
C HIS A 359 0.94 12.38 -3.80
N ASN A 360 1.95 12.90 -3.08
CA ASN A 360 1.80 13.31 -1.67
C ASN A 360 1.27 12.17 -0.78
N VAL A 361 1.89 10.99 -0.88
CA VAL A 361 1.50 9.80 -0.10
C VAL A 361 2.55 9.48 0.95
N ASN A 362 2.11 9.17 2.17
CA ASN A 362 2.96 8.53 3.18
C ASN A 362 2.62 7.03 3.19
N CYS A 363 3.61 6.19 2.93
CA CYS A 363 3.46 4.75 2.86
C CYS A 363 4.42 4.07 3.85
N GLY A 364 3.89 3.36 4.82
CA GLY A 364 4.73 2.60 5.74
C GLY A 364 4.18 2.49 7.16
N PRO A 365 4.36 1.32 7.82
CA PRO A 365 4.96 0.09 7.29
C PRO A 365 4.09 -0.62 6.24
N GLY A 366 4.65 -1.61 5.53
CA GLY A 366 3.99 -2.38 4.45
C GLY A 366 4.97 -2.88 3.38
N HIS A 367 4.48 -3.18 2.17
CA HIS A 367 5.29 -3.66 1.05
C HIS A 367 5.64 -2.60 0.00
N GLY A 368 5.20 -1.35 0.17
CA GLY A 368 5.51 -0.25 -0.74
C GLY A 368 4.42 0.01 -1.78
N ILE A 369 4.79 0.59 -2.92
CA ILE A 369 3.90 0.82 -4.06
C ILE A 369 4.30 -0.16 -5.18
N SER A 370 3.38 -1.06 -5.53
CA SER A 370 3.65 -2.19 -6.41
C SER A 370 2.79 -2.16 -7.67
N ILE A 371 3.41 -2.32 -8.83
CA ILE A 371 2.75 -2.71 -10.08
C ILE A 371 2.84 -4.23 -10.20
N GLY A 372 1.72 -4.94 -10.06
CA GLY A 372 1.63 -6.41 -10.12
C GLY A 372 1.29 -7.11 -8.80
N GLY A 373 1.33 -8.44 -8.71
CA GLY A 373 1.94 -9.40 -9.64
C GLY A 373 1.18 -9.62 -10.95
N LEU A 374 1.80 -9.29 -12.08
CA LEU A 374 1.17 -9.32 -13.41
C LEU A 374 1.42 -10.61 -14.18
N GLY A 375 0.39 -11.13 -14.86
CA GLY A 375 0.52 -12.26 -15.78
C GLY A 375 0.56 -13.65 -15.12
N ARG A 376 -0.11 -13.79 -13.96
CA ARG A 376 -0.24 -15.08 -13.25
C ARG A 376 -0.79 -16.15 -14.20
N ASP A 377 -0.32 -17.39 -14.08
CA ASP A 377 -0.81 -18.52 -14.88
C ASP A 377 -0.74 -18.27 -16.40
N ASN A 378 0.35 -17.62 -16.84
CA ASN A 378 0.63 -17.28 -18.23
C ASN A 378 -0.43 -16.36 -18.87
N THR A 379 -1.17 -15.60 -18.05
CA THR A 379 -2.20 -14.69 -18.52
C THR A 379 -1.64 -13.39 -19.09
N LYS A 380 -2.46 -12.73 -19.90
CA LYS A 380 -2.18 -11.38 -20.41
C LYS A 380 -2.30 -10.35 -19.30
N ALA A 381 -1.32 -9.47 -19.19
CA ALA A 381 -1.38 -8.30 -18.34
C ALA A 381 -0.85 -7.03 -19.00
N CYS A 382 -1.62 -5.94 -18.89
CA CYS A 382 -1.27 -4.64 -19.46
C CYS A 382 -1.42 -3.55 -18.40
N VAL A 383 -0.39 -2.73 -18.22
CA VAL A 383 -0.41 -1.53 -17.38
C VAL A 383 0.35 -0.42 -18.10
N SER A 384 -0.22 0.78 -18.19
CA SER A 384 0.44 1.88 -18.88
C SER A 384 0.23 3.24 -18.23
N ASN A 385 1.15 4.16 -18.46
CA ASN A 385 1.04 5.56 -18.03
C ASN A 385 0.75 5.70 -16.52
N VAL A 386 1.74 5.32 -15.70
CA VAL A 386 1.67 5.41 -14.25
C VAL A 386 2.72 6.39 -13.76
N THR A 387 2.30 7.43 -13.06
CA THR A 387 3.21 8.36 -12.38
C THR A 387 2.98 8.32 -10.88
N VAL A 388 4.06 8.05 -10.13
CA VAL A 388 4.10 8.09 -8.68
C VAL A 388 5.14 9.12 -8.27
N ARG A 389 4.72 10.11 -7.48
CA ARG A 389 5.64 11.18 -7.07
C ARG A 389 5.40 11.74 -5.68
N ASP A 390 6.38 12.43 -5.13
CA ASP A 390 6.25 13.09 -3.82
C ASP A 390 5.77 12.11 -2.73
N VAL A 391 6.46 10.97 -2.61
CA VAL A 391 6.09 9.89 -1.68
C VAL A 391 7.15 9.77 -0.58
N ASN A 392 6.69 9.65 0.67
CA ASN A 392 7.54 9.24 1.78
C ASN A 392 7.27 7.78 2.10
N MET A 393 8.33 6.97 2.15
CA MET A 393 8.27 5.56 2.46
C MET A 393 9.05 5.27 3.75
N PHE A 394 8.41 4.62 4.71
CA PHE A 394 9.02 4.33 6.01
C PHE A 394 8.85 2.87 6.38
N ARG A 395 9.97 2.17 6.63
CA ARG A 395 9.97 0.77 7.09
C ARG A 395 9.08 -0.15 6.24
N THR A 396 9.14 0.02 4.92
CA THR A 396 8.49 -0.91 3.99
C THR A 396 9.45 -1.99 3.52
N MET A 397 8.92 -3.14 3.10
CA MET A 397 9.71 -4.20 2.49
C MET A 397 10.30 -3.74 1.15
N THR A 398 9.50 -3.12 0.29
CA THR A 398 9.99 -2.51 -0.94
C THR A 398 9.58 -1.05 -1.02
N GLY A 399 10.30 -0.28 -1.84
CA GLY A 399 9.89 1.09 -2.12
C GLY A 399 8.88 1.11 -3.28
N VAL A 400 9.40 1.34 -4.49
CA VAL A 400 8.64 1.20 -5.73
C VAL A 400 9.03 -0.09 -6.45
N ARG A 401 8.02 -0.88 -6.81
CA ARG A 401 8.21 -2.24 -7.33
C ARG A 401 7.38 -2.51 -8.57
N ILE A 402 7.97 -3.19 -9.56
CA ILE A 402 7.25 -3.85 -10.65
C ILE A 402 7.46 -5.36 -10.49
N LYS A 403 6.38 -6.12 -10.46
CA LYS A 403 6.38 -7.56 -10.19
C LYS A 403 5.58 -8.29 -11.25
N THR A 404 6.18 -9.24 -11.96
CA THR A 404 5.50 -10.04 -12.97
C THR A 404 5.77 -11.53 -12.74
N TRP A 405 4.78 -12.36 -13.02
CA TRP A 405 4.92 -13.81 -12.94
C TRP A 405 5.73 -14.35 -14.10
N GLN A 406 6.51 -15.38 -13.83
CA GLN A 406 7.15 -16.18 -14.88
C GLN A 406 6.06 -16.76 -15.81
N GLY A 407 6.30 -16.68 -17.12
CA GLY A 407 5.41 -17.17 -18.17
C GLY A 407 4.33 -16.18 -18.62
N GLY A 408 4.10 -15.09 -17.89
CA GLY A 408 3.12 -14.05 -18.24
C GLY A 408 3.42 -13.37 -19.58
N ILE A 409 2.40 -12.75 -20.19
CA ILE A 409 2.51 -12.02 -21.46
C ILE A 409 1.86 -10.64 -21.37
N GLY A 410 2.26 -9.70 -22.23
CA GLY A 410 1.73 -8.33 -22.28
C GLY A 410 2.80 -7.28 -22.01
N LEU A 411 2.40 -6.10 -21.54
CA LEU A 411 3.26 -4.92 -21.48
C LEU A 411 2.97 -4.03 -20.26
N VAL A 412 4.03 -3.69 -19.52
CA VAL A 412 4.08 -2.57 -18.58
C VAL A 412 4.91 -1.47 -19.20
N GLN A 413 4.33 -0.27 -19.35
CA GLN A 413 5.02 0.83 -20.00
C GLN A 413 4.69 2.23 -19.47
N ASP A 414 5.57 3.18 -19.77
CA ASP A 414 5.42 4.60 -19.43
C ASP A 414 5.21 4.81 -17.94
N ILE A 415 6.18 4.32 -17.16
CA ILE A 415 6.15 4.36 -15.71
C ILE A 415 7.14 5.41 -15.22
N ARG A 416 6.70 6.28 -14.31
CA ARG A 416 7.54 7.32 -13.71
C ARG A 416 7.43 7.28 -12.19
N PHE A 417 8.55 7.01 -11.52
CA PHE A 417 8.72 7.11 -10.08
C PHE A 417 9.62 8.32 -9.80
N SER A 418 9.10 9.38 -9.17
CA SER A 418 9.86 10.63 -9.02
C SER A 418 9.72 11.30 -7.65
N ASN A 419 10.81 11.85 -7.11
CA ASN A 419 10.82 12.49 -5.77
C ASN A 419 10.27 11.58 -4.66
N ILE A 420 10.98 10.48 -4.39
CA ILE A 420 10.60 9.49 -3.38
C ILE A 420 11.65 9.51 -2.28
N GLN A 421 11.22 9.76 -1.06
CA GLN A 421 12.05 9.67 0.14
C GLN A 421 11.83 8.29 0.77
N VAL A 422 12.91 7.53 0.96
CA VAL A 422 12.87 6.22 1.60
C VAL A 422 13.61 6.26 2.92
N SER A 423 13.02 5.72 3.98
CA SER A 423 13.66 5.60 5.29
C SER A 423 13.49 4.18 5.81
N GLU A 424 14.62 3.50 6.02
CA GLU A 424 14.67 2.12 6.53
C GLU A 424 13.88 1.13 5.66
N VAL A 425 13.82 1.38 4.35
CA VAL A 425 13.15 0.49 3.39
C VAL A 425 14.07 -0.68 3.04
N GLN A 426 13.58 -1.91 2.99
CA GLN A 426 14.49 -3.04 2.75
C GLN A 426 15.10 -3.00 1.34
N THR A 427 14.25 -2.91 0.31
CA THR A 427 14.67 -2.75 -1.10
C THR A 427 13.92 -1.60 -1.78
N PRO A 428 14.49 -0.37 -1.83
CA PRO A 428 13.81 0.81 -2.36
C PRO A 428 13.33 0.73 -3.81
N ILE A 429 14.10 0.11 -4.70
CA ILE A 429 13.81 0.05 -6.14
C ILE A 429 13.84 -1.41 -6.59
N MET A 430 12.75 -1.90 -7.19
CA MET A 430 12.64 -3.30 -7.60
C MET A 430 11.91 -3.50 -8.93
N ILE A 431 12.47 -4.33 -9.80
CA ILE A 431 11.77 -5.02 -10.88
C ILE A 431 12.07 -6.51 -10.71
N ASP A 432 11.02 -7.32 -10.58
CA ASP A 432 11.12 -8.77 -10.45
C ASP A 432 10.16 -9.44 -11.45
N GLN A 433 10.71 -9.97 -12.53
CA GLN A 433 9.97 -10.73 -13.54
C GLN A 433 9.96 -12.25 -13.27
N PHE A 434 10.52 -12.68 -12.14
CA PHE A 434 10.62 -14.09 -11.77
C PHE A 434 9.67 -14.47 -10.64
N TYR A 435 8.64 -13.65 -10.38
CA TYR A 435 7.75 -13.86 -9.24
C TYR A 435 7.05 -15.23 -9.31
N CYS A 436 7.05 -15.91 -8.17
CA CYS A 436 6.37 -17.16 -7.94
C CYS A 436 6.07 -17.35 -6.45
N ASP A 437 4.90 -17.90 -6.13
CA ASP A 437 4.42 -18.11 -4.78
C ASP A 437 4.68 -19.52 -4.22
N LYS A 438 5.21 -20.43 -5.04
CA LYS A 438 5.53 -21.81 -4.65
C LYS A 438 6.98 -21.94 -4.20
N ARG A 439 7.26 -22.90 -3.32
CA ARG A 439 8.62 -23.26 -2.88
C ARG A 439 9.54 -23.67 -4.04
N THR A 440 8.97 -24.30 -5.06
CA THR A 440 9.65 -24.69 -6.29
C THR A 440 8.79 -24.34 -7.48
N CYS A 441 9.36 -23.58 -8.40
CA CYS A 441 8.68 -23.12 -9.60
C CYS A 441 9.43 -23.61 -10.82
N THR A 442 8.70 -24.11 -11.81
CA THR A 442 9.31 -24.42 -13.10
C THR A 442 9.76 -23.11 -13.73
N ASN A 443 11.06 -22.99 -13.97
CA ASN A 443 11.62 -21.82 -14.64
C ASN A 443 10.94 -21.66 -16.00
N GLN A 444 10.21 -20.56 -16.17
CA GLN A 444 9.75 -20.11 -17.48
C GLN A 444 10.61 -18.94 -17.94
N THR A 445 10.87 -18.87 -19.23
CA THR A 445 11.74 -17.85 -19.79
C THR A 445 10.99 -16.55 -20.02
N SER A 446 9.73 -16.57 -20.45
CA SER A 446 8.94 -15.37 -20.73
C SER A 446 8.41 -14.69 -19.47
N ALA A 447 8.08 -13.41 -19.60
CA ALA A 447 7.37 -12.62 -18.59
C ALA A 447 6.67 -11.45 -19.28
N VAL A 448 5.78 -10.76 -18.57
CA VAL A 448 5.17 -9.51 -19.05
C VAL A 448 6.29 -8.51 -19.35
N ALA A 449 6.36 -7.99 -20.58
CA ALA A 449 7.42 -7.08 -20.98
C ALA A 449 7.37 -5.78 -20.17
N VAL A 450 8.54 -5.22 -19.82
CA VAL A 450 8.65 -3.96 -19.06
C VAL A 450 9.49 -2.98 -19.86
N SER A 451 8.92 -1.81 -20.16
CA SER A 451 9.55 -0.79 -21.00
C SER A 451 9.34 0.61 -20.46
N GLY A 452 10.30 1.51 -20.65
CA GLY A 452 10.10 2.95 -20.37
C GLY A 452 9.80 3.24 -18.89
N VAL A 453 10.71 2.84 -17.99
CA VAL A 453 10.57 3.03 -16.55
C VAL A 453 11.57 4.06 -16.06
N GLN A 454 11.09 5.18 -15.53
CA GLN A 454 11.90 6.30 -15.09
C GLN A 454 11.96 6.34 -13.56
N TYR A 455 13.17 6.32 -13.00
CA TYR A 455 13.41 6.51 -11.57
C TYR A 455 14.17 7.81 -11.35
N GLU A 456 13.52 8.78 -10.72
CA GLU A 456 14.02 10.15 -10.58
C GLU A 456 14.02 10.61 -9.12
N ASN A 457 15.15 11.12 -8.64
CA ASN A 457 15.26 11.72 -7.30
C ASN A 457 14.74 10.79 -6.18
N ILE A 458 15.14 9.52 -6.21
CA ILE A 458 14.85 8.55 -5.14
C ILE A 458 16.00 8.57 -4.14
N ARG A 459 15.71 8.97 -2.90
CA ARG A 459 16.75 9.30 -1.90
C ARG A 459 16.42 8.76 -0.53
N GLY A 460 17.45 8.44 0.25
CA GLY A 460 17.32 8.11 1.67
C GLY A 460 18.06 6.83 2.06
N THR A 461 17.44 5.98 2.88
CA THR A 461 18.12 4.83 3.50
C THR A 461 17.48 3.47 3.19
N PHE A 462 18.32 2.44 3.12
CA PHE A 462 17.89 1.05 2.92
C PHE A 462 18.53 0.07 3.92
N THR A 463 17.89 -1.08 4.14
CA THR A 463 18.37 -2.09 5.10
C THR A 463 18.82 -3.41 4.48
N ILE A 464 18.47 -3.73 3.23
CA ILE A 464 18.90 -4.99 2.57
C ILE A 464 19.68 -4.72 1.28
N LYS A 465 19.06 -4.09 0.29
CA LYS A 465 19.65 -3.86 -1.03
C LYS A 465 19.14 -2.53 -1.59
N PRO A 466 19.98 -1.69 -2.22
CA PRO A 466 19.51 -0.42 -2.76
C PRO A 466 18.57 -0.59 -3.96
N LEU A 467 18.86 -1.59 -4.82
CA LEU A 467 18.18 -1.81 -6.09
C LEU A 467 18.26 -3.28 -6.51
N HIS A 468 17.15 -3.80 -7.05
CA HIS A 468 17.08 -5.15 -7.63
C HIS A 468 16.30 -5.15 -8.95
N PHE A 469 16.99 -5.33 -10.07
CA PHE A 469 16.38 -5.58 -11.37
C PHE A 469 16.66 -7.01 -11.80
N ALA A 470 15.63 -7.86 -11.78
CA ALA A 470 15.69 -9.23 -12.26
C ALA A 470 14.70 -9.39 -13.41
N CYS A 471 15.21 -9.25 -14.64
CA CYS A 471 14.40 -9.28 -15.85
C CYS A 471 14.56 -10.59 -16.62
N SER A 472 13.55 -10.96 -17.40
CA SER A 472 13.49 -12.17 -18.21
C SER A 472 14.53 -12.14 -19.33
N ASP A 473 15.14 -13.30 -19.63
CA ASP A 473 16.06 -13.46 -20.76
C ASP A 473 15.37 -13.28 -22.12
N SER A 474 14.12 -13.73 -22.25
CA SER A 474 13.34 -13.60 -23.49
C SER A 474 12.51 -12.32 -23.58
N SER A 475 12.36 -11.61 -22.46
CA SER A 475 11.66 -10.31 -22.40
C SER A 475 12.44 -9.32 -21.52
N PRO A 476 13.69 -8.94 -21.92
CA PRO A 476 14.52 -8.03 -21.13
C PRO A 476 13.82 -6.70 -20.86
N CYS A 477 14.05 -6.13 -19.68
CA CYS A 477 13.56 -4.80 -19.37
C CYS A 477 14.35 -3.77 -20.18
N SER A 478 13.67 -2.79 -20.74
CA SER A 478 14.30 -1.79 -21.62
C SER A 478 13.82 -0.37 -21.33
N GLY A 479 14.63 0.64 -21.70
CA GLY A 479 14.28 2.03 -21.47
C GLY A 479 14.18 2.38 -19.98
N ILE A 480 14.96 1.72 -19.12
CA ILE A 480 15.08 2.10 -17.71
C ILE A 480 15.94 3.36 -17.63
N THR A 481 15.50 4.38 -16.91
CA THR A 481 16.31 5.57 -16.66
C THR A 481 16.53 5.80 -15.17
N LEU A 482 17.76 6.12 -14.79
CA LEU A 482 18.14 6.44 -13.42
C LEU A 482 18.70 7.85 -13.35
N THR A 483 18.01 8.72 -12.59
CA THR A 483 18.39 10.12 -12.39
C THR A 483 18.26 10.48 -10.91
N GLY A 484 19.30 11.04 -10.30
CA GLY A 484 19.27 11.52 -8.91
C GLY A 484 19.05 10.45 -7.84
N VAL A 485 19.41 9.18 -8.08
CA VAL A 485 19.26 8.08 -7.11
C VAL A 485 20.38 8.11 -6.06
N GLN A 486 20.02 8.33 -4.80
CA GLN A 486 20.98 8.41 -3.68
C GLN A 486 20.47 7.65 -2.44
N LEU A 487 20.88 6.39 -2.33
CA LEU A 487 20.47 5.44 -1.32
C LEU A 487 21.67 5.05 -0.44
N LYS A 488 21.53 5.21 0.87
CA LYS A 488 22.57 4.88 1.84
C LYS A 488 22.15 3.67 2.69
N PRO A 489 23.05 2.73 2.96
CA PRO A 489 22.72 1.64 3.87
C PRO A 489 22.54 2.17 5.29
N VAL A 490 21.58 1.62 6.03
CA VAL A 490 21.52 1.77 7.48
C VAL A 490 22.53 0.80 8.08
N GLN A 491 23.59 1.32 8.70
CA GLN A 491 24.64 0.50 9.31
C GLN A 491 24.16 -0.10 10.64
N ILE A 492 23.51 -1.28 10.58
CA ILE A 492 23.15 -2.07 11.76
C ILE A 492 23.83 -3.43 11.62
N ALA A 493 24.49 -3.88 12.70
CA ALA A 493 25.35 -5.08 12.73
C ALA A 493 24.65 -6.40 12.32
N HIS A 494 23.32 -6.42 12.21
CA HIS A 494 22.53 -7.61 11.91
C HIS A 494 22.00 -7.69 10.48
N TYR A 495 22.15 -6.66 9.65
CA TYR A 495 21.68 -6.70 8.25
C TYR A 495 22.80 -7.09 7.30
N HIS A 496 22.59 -8.16 6.53
CA HIS A 496 23.44 -8.51 5.39
C HIS A 496 23.12 -7.59 4.22
N LEU A 497 23.91 -6.53 4.09
CA LEU A 497 23.82 -5.60 2.98
C LEU A 497 24.28 -6.27 1.68
N ASN A 498 23.46 -6.16 0.63
CA ASN A 498 23.76 -6.68 -0.68
C ASN A 498 24.03 -5.53 -1.67
N ASN A 499 24.93 -5.78 -2.62
CA ASN A 499 25.19 -4.86 -3.73
C ASN A 499 23.95 -4.70 -4.62
N PRO A 500 23.84 -3.58 -5.38
CA PRO A 500 22.87 -3.45 -6.46
C PRO A 500 22.90 -4.67 -7.38
N PHE A 501 21.74 -5.10 -7.85
CA PHE A 501 21.62 -6.26 -8.72
C PHE A 501 20.86 -5.91 -10.00
N CYS A 502 21.39 -6.36 -11.14
CA CYS A 502 20.76 -6.19 -12.43
C CYS A 502 20.96 -7.47 -13.26
N TRP A 503 19.89 -7.97 -13.85
CA TRP A 503 19.90 -9.06 -14.82
C TRP A 503 18.95 -8.70 -15.96
N GLN A 504 19.44 -8.76 -17.21
CA GLN A 504 18.67 -8.41 -18.42
C GLN A 504 17.95 -7.06 -18.36
N ALA A 505 18.59 -6.08 -17.71
CA ALA A 505 18.05 -4.75 -17.52
C ALA A 505 18.87 -3.74 -18.32
N PHE A 506 18.20 -3.05 -19.24
CA PHE A 506 18.81 -2.13 -20.20
C PHE A 506 18.26 -0.72 -20.07
N GLY A 507 19.15 0.27 -20.14
CA GLY A 507 18.77 1.64 -19.87
C GLY A 507 19.89 2.66 -19.93
N GLU A 508 19.70 3.77 -19.23
CA GLU A 508 20.64 4.88 -19.16
C GLU A 508 20.74 5.43 -17.73
N LEU A 509 21.94 5.85 -17.34
CA LEU A 509 22.17 6.61 -16.11
C LEU A 509 22.45 8.06 -16.49
N PHE A 510 21.56 8.98 -16.15
CA PHE A 510 21.74 10.41 -16.46
C PHE A 510 22.57 11.16 -15.42
N THR A 511 22.71 10.59 -14.22
CA THR A 511 23.54 11.16 -13.15
C THR A 511 24.23 10.05 -12.36
N PRO A 512 25.37 10.33 -11.71
CA PRO A 512 25.96 9.38 -10.77
C PRO A 512 24.98 8.93 -9.69
N THR A 513 25.00 7.64 -9.36
CA THR A 513 24.14 7.02 -8.34
C THR A 513 24.94 6.67 -7.10
N ILE A 514 24.27 6.70 -5.94
CA ILE A 514 24.85 6.25 -4.68
C ILE A 514 23.98 5.10 -4.15
N PRO A 515 24.53 3.90 -3.91
CA PRO A 515 25.83 3.44 -4.41
C PRO A 515 25.85 3.39 -5.96
N PRO A 516 27.03 3.27 -6.59
CA PRO A 516 27.12 3.12 -8.04
C PRO A 516 26.37 1.88 -8.55
N ILE A 517 25.55 2.05 -9.58
CA ILE A 517 24.75 0.97 -10.21
C ILE A 517 25.40 0.59 -11.54
N ALA A 518 26.58 -0.04 -11.46
CA ALA A 518 27.36 -0.45 -12.64
C ALA A 518 26.78 -1.67 -13.37
N CYS A 519 25.80 -2.36 -12.76
CA CYS A 519 25.20 -3.57 -13.34
C CYS A 519 24.17 -3.30 -14.44
N LEU A 520 23.66 -2.07 -14.57
CA LEU A 520 22.68 -1.72 -15.59
C LEU A 520 23.37 -1.69 -16.96
N GLN A 521 22.83 -2.43 -17.93
CA GLN A 521 23.40 -2.47 -19.27
C GLN A 521 22.98 -1.21 -20.05
N ILE A 522 23.94 -0.48 -20.62
CA ILE A 522 23.63 0.76 -21.33
C ILE A 522 23.04 0.47 -22.71
N GLY A 523 21.95 1.17 -23.05
CA GLY A 523 21.31 1.09 -24.36
C GLY A 523 20.08 0.20 -24.40
N LYS A 524 19.96 -0.63 -25.44
CA LYS A 524 18.77 -1.47 -25.70
C LYS A 524 19.17 -2.94 -25.88
N PRO A 525 18.29 -3.89 -25.50
CA PRO A 525 18.52 -5.31 -25.75
C PRO A 525 18.54 -5.63 -27.26
N ALA A 526 19.37 -6.58 -27.67
CA ALA A 526 19.40 -7.06 -29.06
C ALA A 526 18.13 -7.89 -29.38
N GLY A 527 17.40 -7.53 -30.44
CA GLY A 527 16.30 -8.35 -30.97
C GLY A 527 14.94 -8.23 -30.25
N ASN A 528 14.73 -7.23 -29.39
CA ASN A 528 13.47 -7.08 -28.65
C ASN A 528 12.41 -6.37 -29.51
N ASN A 529 11.36 -7.10 -29.95
CA ASN A 529 10.28 -6.52 -30.75
C ASN A 529 9.16 -5.97 -29.86
N LEU A 530 9.35 -4.77 -29.31
CA LEU A 530 8.32 -4.08 -28.50
C LEU A 530 6.99 -3.90 -29.24
N GLN A 531 7.02 -3.73 -30.58
CA GLN A 531 5.83 -3.53 -31.40
C GLN A 531 4.82 -4.69 -31.25
N SER A 532 5.29 -5.94 -31.17
CA SER A 532 4.37 -7.08 -31.00
C SER A 532 3.67 -7.08 -29.64
N TYR A 533 4.26 -6.49 -28.60
CA TYR A 533 3.62 -6.37 -27.29
C TYR A 533 2.62 -5.23 -27.22
N HIS A 534 2.85 -4.15 -27.97
CA HIS A 534 1.84 -3.12 -28.19
C HIS A 534 0.62 -3.70 -28.91
N ASP A 535 0.81 -4.53 -29.94
CA ASP A 535 -0.32 -5.16 -30.62
C ASP A 535 -1.10 -6.13 -29.70
N ILE A 536 -0.45 -6.64 -28.64
CA ILE A 536 -1.09 -7.45 -27.60
C ILE A 536 -1.90 -6.57 -26.65
N CYS A 537 -1.46 -5.37 -26.29
CA CYS A 537 -2.11 -4.44 -25.35
C CYS A 537 -2.84 -3.30 -26.09
#